data_AF-A0A7W0ZRH5-F1
#
_entry.id   AF-A0A7W0ZRH5-F1
#
_cell.length_a   1.000
_cell.length_b   1.000
_cell.length_c   1.000
_cell.angle_alpha   90.00
_cell.angle_beta   90.00
_cell.angle_gamma   90.00
#
_symmetry.space_group_name_H-M   'P 1'
#
loop_
_entity.id
_entity.type
_entity.pdbx_description
1 polymer ?
#
loop_
_entity_poly.entity_id
_entity_poly.type
_entity_poly.pdbx_seq_one_letter_code
_entity_poly.pdbx_strand_id
1 'polypeptide(L)'
;AGERLKISTGDAAMFNSSVLWGTTAGSLFAISFDPPRQVSSGLVLSGLGMGVVGGVLLTRYYDVSRNHALLIDIGGLVGVVGGLALASVASETRTEERLANYSLGGMAVGLVGAGILTRNMDIPKIPVAPSVGTASSSDGRSTTTFGLTGTW
;
A
#
# COMPACT_ATOMS: atom_id res chain seq x y z
N ALA A 1 -18.60 -18.09 10.61
CA ALA A 1 -17.26 -18.05 11.21
C ALA A 1 -16.16 -18.75 10.37
N GLY A 2 -16.46 -19.31 9.19
CA GLY A 2 -15.50 -20.10 8.41
C GLY A 2 -14.67 -19.36 7.34
N GLU A 3 -15.01 -18.12 6.98
CA GLU A 3 -14.33 -17.39 5.88
C GLU A 3 -12.99 -16.77 6.30
N ARG A 4 -12.83 -16.37 7.57
CA ARG A 4 -11.58 -15.75 8.09
C ARG A 4 -10.42 -16.74 8.31
N LEU A 5 -10.59 -18.01 7.98
CA LEU A 5 -9.53 -19.02 8.05
C LEU A 5 -8.81 -19.23 6.70
N LYS A 6 -9.36 -18.71 5.60
CA LYS A 6 -8.68 -18.75 4.30
C LYS A 6 -7.82 -17.51 4.14
N ILE A 7 -6.50 -17.71 4.20
CA ILE A 7 -5.52 -16.69 3.82
C ILE A 7 -5.77 -16.34 2.35
N SER A 8 -6.11 -15.08 2.09
CA SER A 8 -6.31 -14.57 0.73
C SER A 8 -4.95 -14.28 0.06
N THR A 9 -4.94 -14.14 -1.27
CA THR A 9 -3.74 -13.68 -1.99
C THR A 9 -3.37 -12.24 -1.62
N GLY A 10 -4.37 -11.44 -1.20
CA GLY A 10 -4.19 -10.11 -0.66
C GLY A 10 -3.51 -10.12 0.71
N ASP A 11 -3.92 -11.03 1.59
CA ASP A 11 -3.33 -11.18 2.93
C ASP A 11 -1.85 -11.54 2.83
N ALA A 12 -1.53 -12.50 1.99
CA ALA A 12 -0.14 -12.91 1.75
C ALA A 12 0.70 -11.76 1.16
N ALA A 13 0.14 -10.98 0.24
CA ALA A 13 0.83 -9.82 -0.34
C ALA A 13 1.08 -8.73 0.72
N MET A 14 0.08 -8.40 1.53
CA MET A 14 0.19 -7.39 2.58
C MET A 14 1.16 -7.82 3.70
N PHE A 15 1.15 -9.11 4.06
CA PHE A 15 2.10 -9.66 5.03
C PHE A 15 3.54 -9.57 4.51
N ASN A 16 3.79 -10.01 3.27
CA ASN A 16 5.11 -9.94 2.64
C ASN A 16 5.59 -8.49 2.53
N SER A 17 4.71 -7.56 2.13
CA SER A 17 4.99 -6.12 2.08
C SER A 17 5.40 -5.59 3.46
N SER A 18 4.66 -5.93 4.51
CA SER A 18 4.96 -5.48 5.88
C SER A 18 6.31 -5.99 6.38
N VAL A 19 6.64 -7.25 6.09
CA VAL A 19 7.94 -7.85 6.40
C VAL A 19 9.08 -7.15 5.65
N LEU A 20 8.89 -6.91 4.35
CA LEU A 20 9.87 -6.23 3.50
C LEU A 20 10.17 -4.82 4.01
N TRP A 21 9.13 -4.01 4.21
CA TRP A 21 9.29 -2.62 4.63
C TRP A 21 9.74 -2.49 6.08
N GLY A 22 9.31 -3.38 6.97
CA GLY A 22 9.83 -3.44 8.34
C GLY A 22 11.33 -3.73 8.37
N THR A 23 11.78 -4.73 7.59
CA THR A 23 13.21 -5.08 7.48
C THR A 23 14.01 -3.94 6.84
N THR A 24 13.46 -3.30 5.81
CA THR A 24 14.07 -2.15 5.13
C THR A 24 14.21 -0.97 6.09
N ALA A 25 13.17 -0.66 6.89
CA ALA A 25 13.22 0.38 7.90
C ALA A 25 14.29 0.10 8.97
N GLY A 26 14.34 -1.12 9.51
CA GLY A 26 15.37 -1.52 10.47
C GLY A 26 16.79 -1.41 9.91
N SER A 27 16.97 -1.75 8.63
CA SER A 27 18.25 -1.63 7.93
C SER A 27 18.65 -0.18 7.71
N LEU A 28 17.73 0.68 7.25
CA LEU A 28 17.98 2.10 7.09
C LEU A 28 18.26 2.79 8.42
N PHE A 29 17.58 2.40 9.51
CA PHE A 29 17.90 2.88 10.85
C PHE A 29 19.31 2.47 11.30
N ALA A 30 19.71 1.23 11.02
CA ALA A 30 21.05 0.77 11.32
C ALA A 30 22.13 1.56 10.57
N ILE A 31 21.90 1.91 9.30
CA ILE A 31 22.81 2.75 8.50
C ILE A 31 22.81 4.20 9.01
N SER A 32 21.63 4.73 9.34
CA SER A 32 21.44 6.09 9.84
C SER A 32 22.23 6.36 11.12
N PHE A 33 22.15 5.45 12.09
CA PHE A 33 22.78 5.64 13.39
C PHE A 33 24.19 5.04 13.52
N ASP A 34 24.62 4.28 12.51
CA ASP A 34 25.91 3.55 12.46
C ASP A 34 26.34 2.92 13.81
N PRO A 35 25.49 2.12 14.48
CA PRO A 35 25.84 1.57 15.77
C PRO A 35 26.73 0.31 15.62
N PRO A 36 27.34 -0.18 16.71
CA PRO A 36 28.08 -1.44 16.68
C PRO A 36 27.25 -2.61 16.12
N ARG A 37 27.93 -3.57 15.48
CA ARG A 37 27.31 -4.68 14.73
C ARG A 37 26.18 -5.41 15.48
N GLN A 38 26.32 -5.63 16.79
CA GLN A 38 25.29 -6.30 17.59
C GLN A 38 23.99 -5.48 17.64
N VAL A 39 24.12 -4.15 17.82
CA VAL A 39 22.98 -3.22 17.85
C VAL A 39 22.38 -3.07 16.45
N SER A 40 23.22 -2.94 15.43
CA SER A 40 22.78 -2.90 14.02
C SER A 40 21.95 -4.13 13.64
N SER A 41 22.41 -5.33 13.99
CA SER A 41 21.66 -6.57 13.78
C SER A 41 20.35 -6.59 14.58
N GLY A 42 20.37 -6.08 15.81
CA GLY A 42 19.17 -5.92 16.64
C GLY A 42 18.14 -4.97 16.03
N LEU A 43 18.57 -3.86 15.41
CA LEU A 43 17.68 -2.91 14.72
C LEU A 43 17.03 -3.54 13.48
N VAL A 44 17.79 -4.27 12.67
CA VAL A 44 17.24 -5.01 11.52
C VAL A 44 16.21 -6.04 11.96
N LEU A 45 16.54 -6.85 12.97
CA LEU A 45 15.63 -7.87 13.52
C LEU A 45 14.39 -7.24 14.17
N SER A 46 14.54 -6.10 14.83
CA SER A 46 13.40 -5.35 15.40
C SER A 46 12.49 -4.82 14.29
N GLY A 47 13.07 -4.29 13.21
CA GLY A 47 12.31 -3.87 12.02
C GLY A 47 11.55 -5.03 11.39
N LEU A 48 12.21 -6.18 11.20
CA LEU A 48 11.57 -7.41 10.74
C LEU A 48 10.42 -7.83 11.67
N GLY A 49 10.66 -7.88 12.97
CA GLY A 49 9.65 -8.25 13.97
C GLY A 49 8.44 -7.32 13.96
N MET A 50 8.67 -6.01 13.89
CA MET A 50 7.60 -5.01 13.75
C MET A 50 6.86 -5.16 12.43
N GLY A 51 7.55 -5.49 11.33
CA GLY A 51 6.95 -5.81 10.05
C GLY A 51 6.04 -7.03 10.10
N VAL A 52 6.46 -8.10 10.78
CA VAL A 52 5.66 -9.31 11.01
C VAL A 52 4.41 -8.97 11.84
N VAL A 53 4.58 -8.30 12.98
CA VAL A 53 3.46 -7.92 13.86
C VAL A 53 2.49 -7.01 13.12
N GLY A 54 3.00 -6.00 12.41
CA GLY A 54 2.21 -5.09 11.59
C GLY A 54 1.44 -5.82 10.49
N GLY A 55 2.08 -6.76 9.78
CA GLY A 55 1.44 -7.56 8.74
C GLY A 55 0.31 -8.44 9.28
N VAL A 56 0.51 -9.08 10.44
CA VAL A 56 -0.55 -9.87 11.10
C VAL A 56 -1.72 -8.99 11.52
N LEU A 57 -1.43 -7.80 12.06
CA LEU A 57 -2.49 -6.85 12.44
C LEU A 57 -3.25 -6.36 11.21
N LEU A 58 -2.56 -5.94 10.15
CA LEU A 58 -3.19 -5.42 8.93
C LEU A 58 -4.11 -6.47 8.29
N THR A 59 -3.63 -7.70 8.11
CA THR A 59 -4.44 -8.80 7.55
C THR A 59 -5.61 -9.21 8.43
N ARG A 60 -5.55 -8.97 9.75
CA ARG A 60 -6.66 -9.24 10.67
C ARG A 60 -7.77 -8.19 10.60
N TYR A 61 -7.39 -6.93 10.41
CA TYR A 61 -8.31 -5.78 10.50
C TYR A 61 -8.77 -5.24 9.14
N TYR A 62 -8.02 -5.50 8.06
CA TYR A 62 -8.31 -4.99 6.73
C TYR A 62 -8.30 -6.12 5.71
N ASP A 63 -9.30 -6.12 4.83
CA ASP A 63 -9.31 -6.96 3.64
C ASP A 63 -8.69 -6.14 2.50
N VAL A 64 -7.44 -6.47 2.19
CA VAL A 64 -6.62 -5.72 1.24
C VAL A 64 -6.43 -6.58 0.00
N SER A 65 -6.84 -6.09 -1.17
CA SER A 65 -6.58 -6.83 -2.40
C SER A 65 -5.09 -6.84 -2.75
N ARG A 66 -4.66 -7.86 -3.51
CA ARG A 66 -3.27 -7.94 -3.99
C ARG A 66 -2.83 -6.68 -4.75
N ASN A 67 -3.73 -6.08 -5.55
CA ASN A 67 -3.44 -4.86 -6.28
C ASN A 67 -3.31 -3.65 -5.35
N HIS A 68 -4.10 -3.58 -4.28
CA HIS A 68 -3.97 -2.54 -3.27
C HIS A 68 -2.60 -2.62 -2.59
N ALA A 69 -2.19 -3.79 -2.10
CA ALA A 69 -0.87 -3.98 -1.50
C ALA A 69 0.27 -3.58 -2.45
N LEU A 70 0.17 -3.96 -3.74
CA LEU A 70 1.17 -3.58 -4.75
C LEU A 70 1.29 -2.05 -4.92
N LEU A 71 0.19 -1.31 -4.88
CA LEU A 71 0.24 0.15 -5.00
C LEU A 71 0.89 0.80 -3.77
N ILE A 72 0.67 0.24 -2.58
CA ILE A 72 1.38 0.66 -1.37
C ILE A 72 2.88 0.42 -1.53
N ASP A 73 3.29 -0.75 -2.04
CA ASP A 73 4.71 -1.07 -2.30
C ASP A 73 5.34 -0.10 -3.31
N ILE A 74 4.63 0.22 -4.40
CA ILE A 74 5.08 1.22 -5.37
C ILE A 74 5.24 2.58 -4.67
N GLY A 75 4.30 2.96 -3.80
CA GLY A 75 4.39 4.17 -2.98
C GLY A 75 5.65 4.21 -2.13
N GLY A 76 5.96 3.12 -1.43
CA GLY A 76 7.19 3.00 -0.64
C GLY A 76 8.46 3.15 -1.48
N LEU A 77 8.50 2.48 -2.64
CA LEU A 77 9.65 2.57 -3.55
C LEU A 77 9.83 3.98 -4.12
N VAL A 78 8.76 4.60 -4.61
CA VAL A 78 8.76 6.00 -5.08
C VAL A 78 9.18 6.93 -3.94
N GLY A 79 8.73 6.66 -2.72
CA GLY A 79 9.15 7.37 -1.52
C GLY A 79 10.66 7.29 -1.27
N VAL A 80 11.25 6.09 -1.29
CA VAL A 80 12.71 5.90 -1.15
C VAL A 80 13.47 6.65 -2.22
N VAL A 81 13.10 6.48 -3.50
CA VAL A 81 13.76 7.13 -4.64
C VAL A 81 13.62 8.64 -4.55
N GLY A 82 12.44 9.14 -4.21
CA GLY A 82 12.17 10.56 -4.00
C GLY A 82 13.00 11.13 -2.84
N GLY A 83 13.10 10.40 -1.73
CA GLY A 83 13.96 10.75 -0.61
C GLY A 83 15.44 10.88 -1.03
N LEU A 84 15.97 9.88 -1.72
CA LEU A 84 17.34 9.91 -2.26
C LEU A 84 17.56 11.08 -3.25
N ALA A 85 16.57 11.37 -4.10
CA ALA A 85 16.63 12.52 -5.00
C ALA A 85 16.64 13.85 -4.22
N LEU A 86 15.86 13.98 -3.14
CA LEU A 86 15.92 15.15 -2.27
C LEU A 86 17.26 15.27 -1.55
N ALA A 87 17.86 14.15 -1.16
CA ALA A 87 19.21 14.13 -0.59
C ALA A 87 20.25 14.62 -1.61
N SER A 88 20.12 14.32 -2.90
CA SER A 88 21.11 14.80 -3.88
C SER A 88 21.04 16.31 -4.11
N VAL A 89 19.85 16.92 -4.01
CA VAL A 89 19.64 18.36 -4.20
C VAL A 89 19.94 19.17 -2.94
N ALA A 90 19.69 18.60 -1.75
CA ALA A 90 19.81 19.35 -0.49
C ALA A 90 21.27 19.60 -0.03
N SER A 91 22.26 18.86 -0.53
CA SER A 91 23.69 19.08 -0.23
C SER A 91 24.58 18.18 -1.08
N GLU A 92 25.74 18.72 -1.44
CA GLU A 92 26.76 18.05 -2.25
C GLU A 92 27.47 16.90 -1.53
N THR A 93 27.51 16.91 -0.20
CA THR A 93 28.21 15.89 0.59
C THR A 93 27.30 14.69 0.85
N ARG A 94 27.66 13.53 0.30
CA ARG A 94 26.89 12.28 0.40
C ARG A 94 27.46 11.39 1.51
N THR A 95 26.91 11.51 2.72
CA THR A 95 27.17 10.54 3.80
C THR A 95 26.10 9.44 3.80
N GLU A 96 26.48 8.23 4.19
CA GLU A 96 25.56 7.08 4.25
C GLU A 96 24.40 7.33 5.22
N GLU A 97 24.69 7.89 6.39
CA GLU A 97 23.69 8.33 7.37
C GLU A 97 22.62 9.22 6.72
N ARG A 98 23.06 10.22 5.95
CA ARG A 98 22.16 11.19 5.36
C ARG A 98 21.31 10.56 4.26
N LEU A 99 21.91 9.75 3.39
CA LEU A 99 21.14 9.01 2.38
C LEU A 99 20.11 8.09 3.05
N ALA A 100 20.48 7.44 4.15
CA ALA A 100 19.55 6.61 4.92
C ALA A 100 18.41 7.43 5.54
N ASN A 101 18.71 8.58 6.16
CA ASN A 101 17.70 9.47 6.77
C ASN A 101 16.67 9.96 5.75
N TYR A 102 17.13 10.42 4.59
CA TYR A 102 16.24 10.87 3.52
C TYR A 102 15.46 9.70 2.90
N SER A 103 16.09 8.54 2.71
CA SER A 103 15.40 7.33 2.24
C SER A 103 14.32 6.89 3.21
N LEU A 104 14.60 6.93 4.52
CA LEU A 104 13.68 6.52 5.58
C LEU A 104 12.49 7.48 5.68
N GLY A 105 12.74 8.78 5.64
CA GLY A 105 11.69 9.80 5.57
C GLY A 105 10.84 9.68 4.30
N GLY A 106 11.49 9.53 3.15
CA GLY A 106 10.82 9.35 1.86
C GLY A 106 9.97 8.08 1.81
N MET A 107 10.50 6.94 2.26
CA MET A 107 9.79 5.67 2.38
C MET A 107 8.55 5.81 3.26
N ALA A 108 8.68 6.43 4.44
CA ALA A 108 7.57 6.64 5.36
C ALA A 108 6.45 7.47 4.72
N VAL A 109 6.80 8.59 4.07
CA VAL A 109 5.85 9.44 3.34
C VAL A 109 5.21 8.67 2.18
N GLY A 110 5.99 7.88 1.43
CA GLY A 110 5.52 7.10 0.29
C GLY A 110 4.53 6.01 0.68
N LEU A 111 4.84 5.22 1.72
CA LEU A 111 3.96 4.16 2.23
C LEU A 111 2.67 4.71 2.82
N VAL A 112 2.77 5.70 3.71
CA VAL A 112 1.60 6.33 4.35
C VAL A 112 0.75 7.05 3.31
N GLY A 113 1.38 7.80 2.41
CA GLY A 113 0.71 8.51 1.32
C GLY A 113 -0.04 7.55 0.40
N ALA A 114 0.60 6.48 -0.05
CA ALA A 114 -0.05 5.47 -0.88
C ALA A 114 -1.20 4.80 -0.13
N GLY A 115 -1.01 4.35 1.11
CA GLY A 115 -2.07 3.74 1.92
C GLY A 115 -3.28 4.64 2.12
N ILE A 116 -3.08 5.95 2.30
CA ILE A 116 -4.17 6.93 2.38
C ILE A 116 -4.88 7.08 1.03
N LEU A 117 -4.13 7.18 -0.07
CA LEU A 117 -4.69 7.36 -1.41
C LEU A 117 -5.46 6.13 -1.89
N THR A 118 -5.04 4.93 -1.48
CA THR A 118 -5.66 3.66 -1.88
C THR A 118 -6.71 3.14 -0.89
N ARG A 119 -6.96 3.83 0.23
CA ARG A 119 -7.85 3.39 1.33
C ARG A 119 -9.26 2.93 0.90
N ASN A 120 -9.76 3.43 -0.22
CA ASN A 120 -11.11 3.15 -0.73
C ASN A 120 -11.14 2.16 -1.89
N MET A 121 -10.01 1.57 -2.28
CA MET A 121 -9.92 0.73 -3.47
C MET A 121 -10.72 -0.57 -3.37
N ASP A 122 -10.74 -1.18 -2.19
CA ASP A 122 -11.33 -2.49 -1.96
C ASP A 122 -12.77 -2.41 -1.45
N ILE A 123 -13.36 -1.20 -1.43
CA ILE A 123 -14.78 -1.03 -1.10
C ILE A 123 -15.60 -1.66 -2.24
N PRO A 124 -16.56 -2.55 -1.94
CA PRO A 124 -17.45 -3.13 -2.94
C PRO A 124 -18.12 -2.04 -3.77
N LYS A 125 -17.81 -1.99 -5.06
CA LYS A 125 -18.44 -1.05 -5.99
C LYS A 125 -19.79 -1.64 -6.40
N ILE A 126 -20.87 -0.89 -6.17
CA ILE A 126 -22.19 -1.27 -6.68
C ILE A 126 -22.06 -1.36 -8.20
N PRO A 127 -22.28 -2.52 -8.84
CA PRO A 127 -22.15 -2.68 -10.28
C PRO A 127 -23.35 -2.06 -10.96
N VAL A 128 -23.39 -0.72 -11.03
CA VAL A 128 -24.34 0.02 -11.86
C VAL A 128 -23.70 0.30 -13.21
N ALA A 129 -24.29 -0.22 -14.26
CA ALA A 129 -23.95 0.09 -15.63
C ALA A 129 -25.06 0.96 -16.26
N PRO A 130 -24.72 1.99 -17.05
CA PRO A 130 -25.72 2.65 -17.87
C PRO A 130 -26.31 1.64 -18.86
N SER A 131 -27.63 1.53 -18.89
CA SER A 131 -28.35 0.69 -19.86
C SER A 131 -29.19 1.57 -20.78
N VAL A 132 -29.10 1.31 -22.08
CA VAL A 132 -30.01 1.88 -23.07
C VAL A 132 -31.05 0.81 -23.40
N GLY A 133 -32.32 1.16 -23.22
CA GLY A 133 -33.45 0.28 -23.51
C GLY A 133 -34.41 0.93 -24.52
N THR A 134 -35.45 0.19 -24.85
CA THR A 134 -36.59 0.72 -25.60
C THR A 134 -37.87 0.40 -24.83
N ALA A 135 -38.78 1.37 -24.75
CA ALA A 135 -40.09 1.20 -24.15
C ALA A 135 -41.17 1.59 -25.17
N SER A 136 -42.26 0.84 -25.20
CA SER A 136 -43.44 1.17 -25.99
C SER A 136 -44.26 2.23 -25.26
N SER A 137 -44.42 3.38 -25.89
CA SER A 137 -45.30 4.46 -25.44
C SER A 137 -46.78 4.07 -25.66
N SER A 138 -47.71 4.72 -24.95
CA SER A 138 -49.15 4.42 -25.01
C SER A 138 -49.78 4.60 -26.40
N ASP A 139 -49.10 5.31 -27.29
CA ASP A 139 -49.43 5.51 -28.71
C ASP A 139 -48.79 4.45 -29.64
N GLY A 140 -48.17 3.40 -29.08
CA GLY A 140 -47.54 2.31 -29.83
C GLY A 140 -46.15 2.65 -30.40
N ARG A 141 -45.62 3.84 -30.15
CA ARG A 141 -44.28 4.22 -30.62
C ARG A 141 -43.19 3.65 -29.72
N SER A 142 -42.11 3.16 -30.34
CA SER A 142 -40.89 2.77 -29.61
C SER A 142 -40.10 4.03 -29.22
N THR A 143 -39.85 4.19 -27.93
CA THR A 143 -39.07 5.30 -27.36
C THR A 143 -37.79 4.76 -26.74
N THR A 144 -36.65 5.34 -27.08
CA THR A 144 -35.37 5.03 -26.42
C THR A 144 -35.40 5.49 -24.97
N THR A 145 -35.09 4.59 -24.05
CA THR A 145 -34.97 4.87 -22.61
C THR A 145 -33.52 4.80 -22.17
N PHE A 146 -33.13 5.71 -21.27
CA PHE A 146 -31.83 5.68 -20.60
C PHE A 146 -32.07 5.30 -19.14
N GLY A 147 -31.34 4.32 -18.63
CA GLY A 147 -31.49 3.82 -17.26
C GLY A 147 -30.18 3.33 -16.67
N LEU A 148 -30.26 2.87 -15.43
CA LEU A 148 -29.18 2.18 -14.75
C LEU A 148 -29.61 0.72 -14.56
N THR A 149 -28.77 -0.21 -14.99
CA THR A 149 -28.92 -1.63 -14.68
C THR A 149 -27.86 -2.02 -13.64
N GLY A 150 -28.23 -2.85 -12.69
CA GLY A 150 -27.30 -3.33 -11.68
C GLY A 150 -27.90 -4.47 -10.86
N THR A 151 -27.04 -5.23 -10.21
CA THR A 151 -27.42 -6.27 -9.25
C THR A 151 -27.21 -5.74 -7.84
N TRP A 152 -28.24 -5.88 -7.00
CA TRP A 152 -28.27 -5.49 -5.58
C TRP A 152 -28.31 -6.72 -4.68
#